data_AF-A0A359F2H6-F1
#
_entry.id   AF-A0A359F2H6-F1
#
_cell.length_a   1.000
_cell.length_b   1.000
_cell.length_c   1.000
_cell.angle_alpha   90.00
_cell.angle_beta   90.00
_cell.angle_gamma   90.00
#
_symmetry.space_group_name_H-M   'P 1'
#
loop_
_entity.id
_entity.type
_entity.pdbx_description
1 polymer ?
#
loop_
_entity_poly.entity_id
_entity_poly.type
_entity_poly.pdbx_seq_one_letter_code
_entity_poly.pdbx_strand_id
1 'polypeptide(L)'
;MTDPLLPDGTFGAILPDGTYNAFVLDCVESSTTSDNEAAGPASLTDRPSSTLTLAIVTGEHKGETLDVVAVGLEGGFAELVGVPATLVVHEGTPSVTVEAD
;
A
#
# COMPACT_ATOMS: atom_id res chain seq x y z
N MET A 1 9.16 13.29 21.97
CA MET A 1 8.80 11.92 21.55
C MET A 1 7.70 12.13 20.53
N THR A 2 8.11 12.40 19.29
CA THR A 2 7.23 12.93 18.25
C THR A 2 6.65 11.76 17.49
N ASP A 3 5.33 11.65 17.52
CA ASP A 3 4.52 10.76 16.71
C ASP A 3 4.51 11.29 15.26
N PRO A 4 5.04 10.55 14.26
CA PRO A 4 5.10 11.03 12.89
C PRO A 4 3.87 10.56 12.11
N LEU A 5 2.72 11.19 12.36
CA LEU A 5 1.66 11.23 11.35
C LEU A 5 2.06 12.29 10.30
N LEU A 6 2.43 11.84 9.10
CA LEU A 6 2.69 12.72 7.97
C LEU A 6 1.38 13.36 7.47
N PRO A 7 1.37 14.65 7.09
CA PRO A 7 0.16 15.37 6.65
C PRO A 7 -0.34 14.96 5.25
N ASP A 8 0.34 14.05 4.55
CA ASP A 8 0.02 13.60 3.19
C ASP A 8 -0.81 12.31 3.12
N GLY A 9 -1.29 11.80 4.26
CA GLY A 9 -2.12 10.58 4.31
C GLY A 9 -1.32 9.27 4.25
N THR A 10 0.02 9.34 4.35
CA THR A 10 0.92 8.18 4.42
C THR A 10 1.20 7.82 5.88
N PHE A 11 0.73 6.65 6.33
CA PHE A 11 1.14 6.03 7.60
C PHE A 11 2.42 5.22 7.32
N GLY A 12 3.45 5.13 8.16
CA GLY A 12 3.58 5.22 9.62
C GLY A 12 4.71 4.29 10.11
N ALA A 13 5.23 3.42 9.24
CA ALA A 13 6.46 2.66 9.48
C ALA A 13 7.60 3.23 8.60
N ILE A 14 8.55 3.93 9.21
CA ILE A 14 9.81 4.31 8.55
C ILE A 14 10.69 3.05 8.53
N LEU A 15 10.38 2.11 7.64
CA LEU A 15 11.25 0.97 7.40
C LEU A 15 12.52 1.48 6.71
N PRO A 16 13.71 1.03 7.15
CA PRO A 16 14.94 1.37 6.44
C PRO A 16 14.92 0.83 5.01
N ASP A 17 15.79 1.38 4.15
CA ASP A 17 15.94 0.88 2.80
C ASP A 17 16.35 -0.60 2.82
N GLY A 18 15.62 -1.43 2.08
CA GLY A 18 15.77 -2.87 2.18
C GLY A 18 14.65 -3.64 1.49
N THR A 19 14.80 -4.97 1.51
CA THR A 19 13.80 -5.90 0.99
C THR A 19 13.20 -6.70 2.14
N TYR A 20 11.88 -6.72 2.19
CA TYR A 20 11.08 -7.32 3.23
C TYR A 20 10.09 -8.31 2.60
N ASN A 21 10.06 -9.53 3.14
CA ASN A 21 8.97 -10.44 2.81
C ASN A 21 7.78 -10.10 3.70
N ALA A 22 6.65 -9.86 3.08
CA ALA A 22 5.40 -9.51 3.70
C ALA A 22 4.26 -10.43 3.24
N PHE A 23 3.14 -10.36 3.96
CA PHE A 23 1.88 -10.97 3.57
C PHE A 23 0.79 -9.92 3.58
N VAL A 24 -0.08 -9.94 2.57
CA VAL A 24 -1.26 -9.07 2.54
C VAL A 24 -2.26 -9.59 3.57
N LEU A 25 -2.54 -8.77 4.59
CA LEU A 25 -3.55 -9.05 5.61
C LEU A 25 -4.91 -8.51 5.22
N ASP A 26 -4.93 -7.32 4.61
CA ASP A 26 -6.15 -6.65 4.20
C ASP A 26 -5.90 -5.76 2.99
N CYS A 27 -6.96 -5.49 2.23
CA CYS A 27 -6.93 -4.58 1.10
C CYS A 27 -8.23 -3.77 1.07
N VAL A 28 -8.12 -2.49 1.35
CA VAL A 28 -9.25 -1.56 1.34
C VAL A 28 -9.12 -0.67 0.12
N GLU A 29 -10.16 -0.65 -0.72
CA GLU A 29 -10.21 0.29 -1.83
C GLU A 29 -10.32 1.71 -1.28
N SER A 30 -9.35 2.54 -1.62
CA SER A 30 -9.38 3.97 -1.34
C SER A 30 -9.93 4.64 -2.57
N SER A 31 -11.26 4.68 -2.64
CA SER A 31 -11.98 5.46 -3.65
C SER A 31 -11.62 6.92 -3.42
N THR A 32 -10.69 7.46 -4.20
CA THR A 32 -10.55 8.91 -4.34
C THR A 32 -11.74 9.37 -5.16
N THR A 33 -12.95 9.33 -4.58
CA THR A 33 -14.04 10.14 -5.08
C THR A 33 -13.57 11.56 -4.90
N SER A 34 -12.98 12.14 -5.95
CA SER A 34 -12.94 13.58 -6.07
C SER A 34 -14.39 14.03 -5.90
N ASP A 35 -14.70 14.61 -4.75
CA ASP A 35 -15.96 15.26 -4.42
C ASP A 35 -16.08 16.55 -5.25
N ASN A 36 -15.97 16.40 -6.56
CA ASN A 36 -15.99 17.48 -7.52
C ASN A 36 -17.09 17.14 -8.53
N GLU A 37 -18.32 17.42 -8.09
CA GLU A 37 -19.60 17.42 -8.83
C GLU A 37 -19.62 18.35 -10.06
N ALA A 38 -18.51 18.50 -10.78
CA ALA A 38 -18.48 19.27 -12.01
C ALA A 38 -17.40 18.77 -12.99
N ALA A 39 -17.91 18.24 -14.10
CA ALA A 39 -17.37 18.32 -15.46
C ALA A 39 -16.44 17.19 -15.97
N GLY A 40 -16.98 16.43 -16.93
CA GLY A 40 -16.24 15.95 -18.10
C GLY A 40 -15.99 14.44 -18.14
N PRO A 41 -15.91 13.85 -19.35
CA PRO A 41 -15.68 12.41 -19.50
C PRO A 41 -14.28 12.05 -18.98
N ALA A 42 -14.26 11.19 -17.95
CA ALA A 42 -13.15 10.37 -17.47
C ALA A 42 -11.75 10.97 -17.70
N SER A 43 -11.30 11.76 -16.73
CA SER A 43 -9.88 12.11 -16.62
C SER A 43 -9.09 10.81 -16.42
N LEU A 44 -8.21 10.48 -17.36
CA LEU A 44 -7.32 9.30 -17.38
C LEU A 44 -6.33 9.23 -16.20
N THR A 45 -6.47 10.11 -15.22
CA THR A 45 -5.67 10.24 -14.00
C THR A 45 -6.39 9.72 -12.75
N ASP A 46 -7.66 9.32 -12.84
CA ASP A 46 -8.40 8.70 -11.74
C ASP A 46 -8.08 7.20 -11.70
N ARG A 47 -6.85 6.85 -11.31
CA ARG A 47 -6.54 5.45 -11.00
C ARG A 47 -7.04 5.16 -9.60
N PRO A 48 -7.79 4.07 -9.39
CA PRO A 48 -8.14 3.66 -8.04
C PRO A 48 -6.85 3.43 -7.24
N SER A 49 -6.81 4.07 -6.08
CA SER A 49 -5.81 3.80 -5.06
C SER A 49 -6.38 2.78 -4.08
N SER A 50 -5.53 1.97 -3.46
CA SER A 50 -5.97 1.00 -2.47
C SER A 50 -4.95 0.91 -1.36
N THR A 51 -5.44 0.86 -0.14
CA THR A 51 -4.62 0.71 1.04
C THR A 51 -4.46 -0.79 1.31
N LEU A 52 -3.25 -1.30 1.16
CA LEU A 52 -2.88 -2.66 1.50
C LEU A 52 -2.28 -2.68 2.90
N THR A 53 -2.83 -3.49 3.78
CA THR A 53 -2.21 -3.80 5.06
C THR A 53 -1.29 -5.01 4.87
N LEU A 54 0.00 -4.81 5.06
CA LEU A 54 1.05 -5.80 4.90
C LEU A 54 1.64 -6.16 6.26
N ALA A 55 1.88 -7.45 6.50
CA ALA A 55 2.61 -7.93 7.66
C ALA A 55 3.97 -8.48 7.26
N ILE A 56 5.05 -7.93 7.81
CA ILE A 56 6.41 -8.43 7.59
C ILE A 56 6.54 -9.80 8.28
N VAL A 57 6.90 -10.82 7.52
CA VAL A 57 6.98 -12.21 8.03
C VAL A 57 8.41 -12.68 8.28
N THR A 58 9.41 -11.93 7.82
CA THR A 58 10.83 -12.28 7.96
C THR A 58 11.71 -11.07 8.26
N GLY A 59 12.91 -11.30 8.79
CA GLY A 59 13.89 -10.24 9.07
C GLY A 59 13.74 -9.64 10.46
N GLU A 60 14.45 -8.54 10.71
CA GLU A 60 14.49 -7.84 12.00
C GLU A 60 13.11 -7.23 12.37
N HIS A 61 12.32 -6.89 11.35
CA HIS A 61 10.99 -6.29 11.48
C HIS A 61 9.86 -7.33 11.45
N LYS A 62 10.15 -8.61 11.67
CA LYS A 62 9.13 -9.66 11.65
C LYS A 62 8.01 -9.38 12.67
N GLY A 63 6.77 -9.43 12.20
CA GLY A 63 5.57 -9.16 12.98
C GLY A 63 5.10 -7.71 12.91
N GLU A 64 5.85 -6.83 12.25
CA GLU A 64 5.44 -5.46 12.00
C GLU A 64 4.37 -5.39 10.91
N THR A 65 3.31 -4.63 11.17
CA THR A 65 2.21 -4.39 10.22
C THR A 65 2.31 -2.96 9.69
N LEU A 66 2.20 -2.80 8.39
CA LEU A 66 2.35 -1.53 7.69
C LEU A 66 1.23 -1.38 6.65
N ASP A 67 0.69 -0.17 6.57
CA ASP A 67 -0.31 0.19 5.57
C ASP A 67 0.38 0.92 4.42
N VAL A 68 0.26 0.39 3.20
CA VAL A 68 0.81 1.01 1.99
C VAL A 68 -0.30 1.39 1.05
N VAL A 69 -0.17 2.56 0.43
CA VAL A 69 -1.07 2.98 -0.64
C VAL A 69 -0.50 2.48 -1.96
N ALA A 70 -1.18 1.51 -2.56
CA ALA A 70 -0.88 1.03 -3.90
C ALA A 70 -1.79 1.70 -4.93
N VAL A 71 -1.25 1.95 -6.12
CA VAL A 71 -1.98 2.54 -7.24
C VAL A 71 -1.91 1.60 -8.44
N GLY A 72 -3.05 1.42 -9.12
CA GLY A 72 -3.10 0.56 -10.30
C GLY A 72 -2.89 -0.92 -10.01
N LEU A 73 -3.38 -1.41 -8.85
CA LEU A 73 -3.52 -2.84 -8.61
C LEU A 73 -4.48 -3.44 -9.63
N GLU A 74 -4.01 -4.44 -10.37
CA GLU A 74 -4.84 -5.24 -11.27
C GLU A 74 -5.21 -6.55 -10.55
N GLY A 75 -6.50 -6.77 -10.32
CA GLY A 75 -7.01 -7.98 -9.66
C GLY A 75 -8.13 -7.71 -8.66
N GLY A 76 -8.84 -8.75 -8.22
CA GLY A 76 -9.82 -8.63 -7.15
C GLY A 76 -9.13 -8.42 -5.80
N PHE A 77 -9.46 -7.34 -5.09
CA PHE A 77 -8.85 -7.00 -3.80
C PHE A 77 -8.94 -8.13 -2.75
N ALA A 78 -10.02 -8.92 -2.79
CA ALA A 78 -10.18 -10.10 -1.93
C ALA A 78 -9.22 -11.26 -2.29
N GLU A 79 -8.77 -11.32 -3.55
CA GLU A 79 -7.83 -12.34 -4.03
C GLU A 79 -6.40 -12.00 -3.61
N LEU A 80 -6.12 -10.73 -3.30
CA LEU A 80 -4.81 -10.29 -2.79
C LEU A 80 -4.62 -10.67 -1.32
N VAL A 81 -5.70 -10.81 -0.53
CA VAL A 81 -5.61 -11.13 0.90
C VAL A 81 -5.07 -12.55 1.09
N GLY A 82 -4.04 -12.67 1.92
CA GLY A 82 -3.33 -13.93 2.17
C GLY A 82 -2.25 -14.27 1.14
N VAL A 83 -2.02 -13.39 0.15
CA VAL A 83 -0.97 -13.58 -0.86
C VAL A 83 0.37 -13.10 -0.32
N PRO A 84 1.46 -13.87 -0.55
CA PRO A 84 2.80 -13.39 -0.26
C PRO A 84 3.15 -12.17 -1.12
N ALA A 85 3.79 -11.19 -0.49
CA ALA A 85 4.19 -9.96 -1.12
C ALA A 85 5.64 -9.62 -0.76
N THR A 86 6.37 -9.05 -1.70
CA THR A 86 7.69 -8.48 -1.46
C THR A 86 7.57 -6.96 -1.38
N LEU A 87 7.94 -6.40 -0.23
CA LEU A 87 8.08 -4.96 -0.04
C LEU A 87 9.55 -4.57 -0.21
N VAL A 88 9.83 -3.67 -1.13
CA VAL A 88 11.14 -3.05 -1.32
C VAL A 88 11.03 -1.58 -0.94
N VAL A 89 11.87 -1.13 -0.02
CA VAL A 89 12.01 0.29 0.30
C VAL A 89 13.31 0.77 -0.32
N HIS A 90 13.23 1.76 -1.21
CA HIS A 90 14.38 2.36 -1.88
C HIS A 90 14.32 3.88 -1.81
N GLU A 91 15.32 4.50 -1.20
CA GLU A 91 15.37 5.94 -0.92
C GLU A 91 14.11 6.44 -0.19
N GLY A 92 13.62 5.63 0.76
CA GLY A 92 12.39 5.92 1.51
C GLY A 92 11.10 5.77 0.70
N THR A 93 11.17 5.27 -0.54
CA THR A 93 10.02 4.99 -1.39
C THR A 93 9.66 3.50 -1.32
N PRO A 94 8.50 3.11 -0.76
CA PRO A 94 8.06 1.73 -0.74
C PRO A 94 7.51 1.29 -2.11
N SER A 95 7.86 0.09 -2.53
CA SER A 95 7.37 -0.59 -3.72
C SER A 95 6.99 -2.02 -3.35
N VAL A 96 5.76 -2.41 -3.67
CA VAL A 96 5.24 -3.72 -3.31
C VAL A 96 4.98 -4.53 -4.56
N THR A 97 5.46 -5.77 -4.57
CA THR A 97 5.17 -6.76 -5.60
C THR A 97 4.42 -7.92 -4.95
N VAL A 98 3.19 -8.16 -5.39
CA VAL A 98 2.38 -9.28 -4.91
C VAL A 98 2.56 -10.45 -5.87
N GLU A 99 2.83 -11.65 -5.34
CA GLU A 99 3.01 -12.86 -6.14
C GLU A 99 1.66 -13.58 -6.29
N ALA A 100 0.84 -13.15 -7.25
CA ALA A 100 -0.38 -13.86 -7.63
C ALA A 100 -0.04 -15.02 -8.59
N ASP A 101 -0.52 -16.23 -8.28
CA ASP A 101 -0.37 -17.45 -9.11
C ASP A 101 -1.41 -17.49 -10.25
#